data_AF-A0A968TW64-F1
#
_entry.id   AF-A0A968TW64-F1
#
_cell.length_a   1.000
_cell.length_b   1.000
_cell.length_c   1.000
_cell.angle_alpha   90.00
_cell.angle_beta   90.00
_cell.angle_gamma   90.00
#
_symmetry.space_group_name_H-M   'P 1'
#
loop_
_entity.id
_entity.type
_entity.pdbx_description
1 polymer ?
#
loop_
_entity_poly.entity_id
_entity_poly.type
_entity_poly.pdbx_seq_one_letter_code
_entity_poly.pdbx_strand_id
1 'polypeptide(L)' 'MVEGKVRKFFEEVCLNHQPFIKDDKKKISEVLPKGVAIKSFVRYQIGVK' A
#
# COMPACT_ATOMS: atom_id res chain seq x y z
N MET A 1 -0.60 -13.17 19.34
CA MET A 1 -1.26 -13.62 18.08
C MET A 1 -2.09 -12.54 17.37
N VAL A 2 -2.60 -11.50 18.07
CA VAL A 2 -3.42 -10.43 17.44
C VAL A 2 -2.56 -9.38 16.75
N GLU A 3 -1.48 -8.94 17.39
CA GLU A 3 -0.59 -7.87 16.88
C GLU A 3 0.00 -8.18 15.49
N GLY A 4 0.45 -9.42 15.25
CA GLY A 4 0.95 -9.84 13.94
C GLY A 4 -0.11 -9.79 12.83
N LYS A 5 -1.38 -10.11 13.15
CA LYS A 5 -2.49 -10.00 12.19
C LYS A 5 -2.81 -8.55 11.87
N VAL A 6 -2.78 -7.69 12.88
CA VAL A 6 -2.98 -6.24 12.73
C VAL A 6 -1.89 -5.66 11.83
N ARG A 7 -0.63 -6.00 12.08
CA ARG A 7 0.50 -5.56 11.25
C ARG A 7 0.36 -5.99 9.80
N LYS A 8 0.00 -7.26 9.56
CA LYS A 8 -0.21 -7.78 8.20
C LYS A 8 -1.35 -7.06 7.47
N PHE A 9 -2.46 -6.80 8.17
CA PHE A 9 -3.58 -6.05 7.61
C PHE A 9 -3.15 -4.65 7.14
N PHE A 10 -2.35 -3.93 7.92
CA PHE A 10 -1.82 -2.63 7.51
C PHE A 10 -0.90 -2.69 6.28
N GLU A 11 -0.13 -3.76 6.13
CA GLU A 11 0.73 -3.97 4.94
C GLU A 11 -0.06 -4.30 3.68
N GLU A 12 -1.20 -4.99 3.81
CA GLU A 12 -2.03 -5.39 2.68
C GLU A 12 -3.04 -4.30 2.29
N VAL A 13 -3.48 -3.44 3.23
CA VAL A 13 -4.59 -2.50 3.00
C VAL A 13 -4.15 -1.05 2.84
N CYS A 14 -3.07 -0.61 3.50
CA CYS A 14 -2.61 0.76 3.39
C CYS A 14 -1.64 0.91 2.22
N LEU A 15 -2.00 1.75 1.24
CA LEU A 15 -1.20 1.99 0.03
C LEU A 15 0.29 2.25 0.34
N ASN A 16 0.60 3.11 1.31
CA ASN A 16 1.99 3.44 1.65
C ASN A 16 2.81 2.25 2.18
N HIS A 17 2.15 1.25 2.77
CA HIS A 17 2.82 0.08 3.36
C HIS A 17 2.88 -1.13 2.44
N GLN A 18 2.13 -1.10 1.33
CA GLN A 18 2.12 -2.15 0.34
C GLN A 18 3.47 -2.23 -0.39
N PRO A 19 3.87 -3.45 -0.81
CA PRO A 19 5.02 -3.63 -1.68
C PRO A 19 4.77 -2.96 -3.03
N PHE A 20 5.83 -2.42 -3.62
CA PHE A 20 5.76 -1.79 -4.92
C PHE A 20 5.77 -2.85 -6.02
N ILE A 21 4.74 -2.87 -6.88
CA ILE A 21 4.56 -3.89 -7.95
C ILE A 21 5.79 -4.07 -8.87
N LYS A 22 6.63 -3.04 -9.04
CA LYS A 22 7.84 -3.15 -9.88
C LYS A 22 9.09 -3.60 -9.10
N ASP A 23 9.06 -3.52 -7.77
CA ASP A 23 10.16 -3.90 -6.88
C ASP A 23 9.58 -4.28 -5.52
N ASP A 24 9.22 -5.55 -5.35
CA ASP A 24 8.55 -6.08 -4.15
C ASP A 24 9.40 -5.96 -2.87
N LYS A 25 10.69 -5.59 -3.01
CA LYS A 25 11.58 -5.33 -1.87
C LYS A 25 11.34 -3.97 -1.23
N LYS A 26 10.66 -3.05 -1.92
CA LYS A 26 10.41 -1.68 -1.46
C LYS A 26 8.93 -1.46 -1.22
N LYS A 27 8.62 -0.67 -0.20
CA LYS A 27 7.26 -0.16 0.04
C LYS A 27 6.99 1.05 -0.83
N ILE A 28 5.73 1.31 -1.13
CA ILE A 28 5.32 2.49 -1.92
C ILE A 28 5.85 3.79 -1.30
N SER A 29 5.88 3.90 0.03
CA SER A 29 6.45 5.06 0.73
C SER A 29 7.93 5.32 0.42
N GLU A 30 8.71 4.29 0.11
CA GLU A 30 10.16 4.39 -0.16
C GLU A 30 10.46 4.75 -1.62
N VAL A 31 9.48 4.56 -2.50
CA VAL A 31 9.59 4.88 -3.93
C VAL A 31 9.16 6.32 -4.21
N LEU A 32 8.45 6.95 -3.28
CA LEU A 32 8.03 8.35 -3.41
C LEU A 32 9.24 9.31 -3.39
N PRO A 33 9.29 10.31 -4.27
CA PRO A 33 10.31 11.35 -4.21
C PRO A 33 10.26 12.13 -2.89
N LYS A 34 11.39 12.69 -2.47
CA LYS A 34 11.46 13.50 -1.24
C LYS A 34 10.48 14.68 -1.30
N GLY A 35 9.68 14.84 -0.25
CA GLY A 35 8.70 15.92 -0.13
C GLY A 35 7.37 15.66 -0.85
N VAL A 36 7.18 14.49 -1.46
CA VAL A 36 5.94 14.12 -2.14
C VAL A 36 5.11 13.19 -1.27
N ALA A 37 3.81 13.48 -1.16
CA ALA A 37 2.84 12.67 -0.43
C ALA A 37 1.62 12.36 -1.29
N ILE A 38 1.10 11.14 -1.18
CA ILE A 38 -0.16 10.74 -1.80
C ILE A 38 -1.31 11.26 -0.94
N LYS A 39 -2.10 12.20 -1.47
CA LYS A 39 -3.26 12.76 -0.74
C LYS A 39 -4.49 11.84 -0.79
N SER A 40 -4.78 11.29 -1.96
CA SER A 40 -5.96 10.46 -2.19
C SER A 40 -5.80 9.64 -3.46
N PHE A 41 -6.40 8.45 -3.49
CA PHE A 41 -6.50 7.61 -4.68
C PHE A 41 -7.91 7.03 -4.77
N VAL A 42 -8.37 6.73 -5.98
CA VAL A 42 -9.64 6.05 -6.23
C VAL A 42 -9.38 4.93 -7.22
N ARG A 43 -9.82 3.71 -6.89
CA ARG A 43 -9.75 2.55 -7.78
C ARG A 43 -11.16 2.18 -8.20
N TYR A 44 -11.50 2.42 -9.46
CA TYR A 44 -12.72 1.92 -10.07
C TYR A 44 -12.48 0.52 -10.63
N GLN A 45 -13.45 -0.37 -10.43
CA GLN A 45 -13.48 -1.69 -11.05
C GLN A 45 -14.86 -1.87 -11.66
N ILE A 46 -14.91 -2.18 -12.96
CA ILE A 46 -16.16 -2.40 -13.68
C ILE A 46 -16.63 -3.82 -13.38
N GLY A 47 -17.79 -3.93 -12.75
CA GLY A 47 -18.39 -5.21 -12.36
C GLY A 47 -17.81 -5.79 -11.06
N VAL A 48 -18.70 -6.34 -10.24
CA VAL A 48 -18.35 -7.24 -9.13
C VAL A 48 -18.67 -8.63 -9.64
N LYS A 49 -17.67 -9.51 -9.70
CA LYS A 49 -17.91 -10.93 -9.91
C LYS A 49 -18.09 -11.58 -8.55
#